data_AF-A0A3N5N1G3-F1
#
_entry.id   AF-A0A3N5N1G3-F1
#
_cell.length_a   1.000
_cell.length_b   1.000
_cell.length_c   1.000
_cell.angle_alpha   90.00
_cell.angle_beta   90.00
_cell.angle_gamma   90.00
#
_symmetry.space_group_name_H-M   'P 1'
#
loop_
_entity.id
_entity.type
_entity.pdbx_description
1 polymer ?
#
loop_
_entity_poly.entity_id
_entity_poly.type
_entity_poly.pdbx_seq_one_letter_code
_entity_poly.pdbx_strand_id
1 'polypeptide(L)'
;RMIWNMSEDDFDSVVSVHLKGHWNMSHHAVKYMRQAGFGRIVNFSSDAFKGSVGQCNYAASKAGIIGLTRSIAKEAARYGVTCNAICPSADTRMTVNDAVKENRRRRYEAGLLTKAQYERTLLPRGPEYIAPMVAYLCLDEADYINGQVFHVERGSIHTYYFGEEFKWLHKGDDGMFTVDDLIETVPGTLMNGIVPVVPPVKMSEAVKAGEAKKEKAG
;
A
#
# COMPACT_ATOMS: atom_id res chain seq x y z
N ARG A 1 10.67 2.21 -12.63
CA ARG A 1 12.11 2.52 -12.59
C ARG A 1 12.61 2.29 -11.17
N MET A 2 13.84 1.82 -11.01
CA MET A 2 14.42 1.72 -9.66
C MET A 2 14.67 3.13 -9.12
N ILE A 3 14.76 3.28 -7.80
CA ILE A 3 14.88 4.62 -7.20
C ILE A 3 16.10 5.40 -7.72
N TRP A 4 17.23 4.72 -7.97
CA TRP A 4 18.48 5.33 -8.46
C TRP A 4 18.47 5.69 -9.95
N ASN A 5 17.43 5.32 -10.71
CA ASN A 5 17.30 5.68 -12.12
C ASN A 5 15.90 6.22 -12.47
N MET A 6 15.16 6.66 -11.46
CA MET A 6 13.91 7.39 -11.61
C MET A 6 14.22 8.87 -11.75
N SER A 7 13.61 9.53 -12.74
CA SER A 7 13.71 10.99 -12.87
C SER A 7 12.75 11.68 -11.91
N GLU A 8 13.02 12.95 -11.60
CA GLU A 8 12.12 13.79 -10.82
C GLU A 8 10.74 13.91 -11.50
N ASP A 9 10.71 14.13 -12.81
CA ASP A 9 9.46 14.20 -13.58
C ASP A 9 8.60 12.93 -13.47
N ASP A 10 9.22 11.73 -13.46
CA ASP A 10 8.47 10.48 -13.24
C ASP A 10 7.84 10.44 -11.85
N PHE A 11 8.56 10.96 -10.85
CA PHE A 11 8.10 10.97 -9.48
C PHE A 11 6.94 11.95 -9.34
N ASP A 12 7.15 13.19 -9.78
CA ASP A 12 6.21 14.30 -9.68
C ASP A 12 4.92 14.04 -10.44
N SER A 13 5.01 13.45 -11.64
CA SER A 13 3.84 13.11 -12.43
C SER A 13 2.93 12.12 -11.70
N VAL A 14 3.52 11.07 -11.10
CA VAL A 14 2.77 10.04 -10.36
C VAL A 14 2.16 10.61 -9.07
N VAL A 15 2.91 11.40 -8.31
CA VAL A 15 2.41 12.03 -7.08
C VAL A 15 1.31 13.05 -7.40
N SER A 16 1.49 13.86 -8.44
CA SER A 16 0.53 14.88 -8.86
C SER A 16 -0.80 14.27 -9.29
N VAL A 17 -0.77 13.19 -10.09
CA VAL A 17 -1.99 12.52 -10.54
C VAL A 17 -2.65 11.74 -9.40
N HIS A 18 -1.90 10.93 -8.66
CA HIS A 18 -2.50 10.04 -7.67
C HIS A 18 -2.78 10.75 -6.36
N LEU A 19 -1.75 11.22 -5.65
CA LEU A 19 -1.94 11.75 -4.31
C LEU A 19 -2.62 13.13 -4.34
N LYS A 20 -2.05 14.07 -5.10
CA LYS A 20 -2.61 15.43 -5.19
C LYS A 20 -3.98 15.42 -5.87
N GLY A 21 -4.21 14.56 -6.87
CA GLY A 21 -5.53 14.37 -7.48
C GLY A 21 -6.62 13.95 -6.48
N HIS A 22 -6.34 12.95 -5.63
CA HIS A 22 -7.27 12.52 -4.57
C HIS A 22 -7.52 13.62 -3.54
N TRP A 23 -6.47 14.33 -3.13
CA TRP A 23 -6.60 15.48 -2.23
C TRP A 23 -7.47 16.57 -2.85
N ASN A 24 -7.24 16.93 -4.12
CA ASN A 24 -7.96 18.01 -4.79
C ASN A 24 -9.46 17.71 -4.88
N MET A 25 -9.82 16.50 -5.30
CA MET A 25 -11.24 16.10 -5.37
C MET A 25 -11.89 16.07 -4.00
N SER A 26 -11.22 15.49 -3.01
CA SER A 26 -11.74 15.44 -1.64
C SER A 26 -11.89 16.85 -1.05
N HIS A 27 -10.90 17.73 -1.24
CA HIS A 27 -10.90 19.10 -0.74
C HIS A 27 -12.13 19.88 -1.20
N HIS A 28 -12.46 19.79 -2.49
CA HIS A 28 -13.61 20.48 -3.05
C HIS A 28 -14.92 19.80 -2.66
N ALA A 29 -15.01 18.47 -2.75
CA ALA A 29 -16.25 17.73 -2.42
C ALA A 29 -16.65 17.87 -0.95
N VAL A 30 -15.69 17.74 -0.02
CA VAL A 30 -15.94 17.79 1.43
C VAL A 30 -16.54 19.13 1.85
N LYS A 31 -16.20 20.25 1.20
CA LYS A 31 -16.82 21.55 1.49
C LYS A 31 -18.34 21.51 1.32
N TYR A 32 -18.83 20.86 0.26
CA TYR A 32 -20.26 20.71 -0.01
C TYR A 32 -20.90 19.63 0.86
N MET A 33 -20.24 18.47 1.00
CA MET A 33 -20.76 17.36 1.83
C MET A 33 -20.97 17.79 3.29
N ARG A 34 -20.06 18.61 3.84
CA ARG A 34 -20.18 19.15 5.20
C ARG A 34 -21.42 20.04 5.38
N GLN A 35 -21.79 20.81 4.36
CA GLN A 35 -22.98 21.67 4.40
C GLN A 35 -24.26 20.83 4.26
N ALA A 36 -24.20 19.75 3.48
CA ALA A 36 -25.32 18.84 3.27
C ALA A 36 -25.57 17.88 4.45
N GLY A 37 -24.60 17.72 5.37
CA GLY A 37 -24.69 16.76 6.48
C GLY A 37 -24.58 15.29 6.04
N PHE A 38 -24.13 15.05 4.81
CA PHE A 38 -23.99 13.71 4.24
C PHE A 38 -22.85 13.69 3.21
N GLY A 39 -22.06 12.62 3.23
CA GLY A 39 -21.08 12.33 2.19
C GLY A 39 -20.45 10.95 2.31
N ARG A 40 -20.04 10.40 1.17
CA ARG A 40 -19.32 9.13 1.07
C ARG A 40 -18.15 9.32 0.10
N ILE A 41 -16.94 9.08 0.59
CA ILE A 41 -15.72 9.17 -0.22
C ILE A 41 -15.06 7.79 -0.24
N VAL A 42 -14.83 7.28 -1.44
CA VAL A 42 -14.13 6.00 -1.67
C VAL A 42 -12.87 6.28 -2.50
N ASN A 43 -11.73 6.34 -1.82
CA ASN A 43 -10.43 6.55 -2.43
C ASN A 43 -9.83 5.24 -2.96
N PHE A 44 -8.98 5.32 -3.98
CA PHE A 44 -8.33 4.15 -4.57
C PHE A 44 -6.84 4.13 -4.22
N SER A 45 -6.47 3.30 -3.25
CA SER A 45 -5.08 2.95 -2.95
C SER A 45 -4.64 1.76 -3.85
N SER A 46 -3.70 0.93 -3.38
CA SER A 46 -3.19 -0.27 -4.07
C SER A 46 -2.33 -1.07 -3.10
N ASP A 47 -2.28 -2.40 -3.23
CA ASP A 47 -1.36 -3.25 -2.45
C ASP A 47 0.12 -2.83 -2.58
N ALA A 48 0.46 -2.06 -3.63
CA ALA A 48 1.76 -1.43 -3.79
C ALA A 48 2.14 -0.48 -2.64
N PHE A 49 1.21 -0.04 -1.78
CA PHE A 49 1.52 0.74 -0.58
C PHE A 49 2.49 -0.03 0.34
N LYS A 50 2.50 -1.37 0.30
CA LYS A 50 3.42 -2.24 1.07
C LYS A 50 4.86 -2.18 0.57
N GLY A 51 5.11 -1.45 -0.52
CA GLY A 51 6.34 -1.46 -1.28
C GLY A 51 6.20 -2.31 -2.54
N SER A 52 6.60 -1.73 -3.67
CA SER A 52 6.67 -2.43 -4.96
C SER A 52 7.98 -2.08 -5.66
N VAL A 53 8.76 -3.10 -5.98
CA VAL A 53 10.08 -2.96 -6.61
C VAL A 53 9.92 -2.24 -7.95
N GLY A 54 10.69 -1.17 -8.14
CA GLY A 54 10.65 -0.36 -9.36
C GLY A 54 9.46 0.60 -9.45
N GLN A 55 8.71 0.79 -8.37
CA GLN A 55 7.51 1.64 -8.30
C GLN A 55 7.48 2.48 -7.02
N CYS A 56 8.62 3.01 -6.54
CA CYS A 56 8.67 3.75 -5.28
C CYS A 56 7.78 5.01 -5.28
N ASN A 57 7.69 5.75 -6.38
CA ASN A 57 6.77 6.89 -6.57
C ASN A 57 5.30 6.48 -6.42
N TYR A 58 4.90 5.38 -7.06
CA TYR A 58 3.54 4.86 -7.00
C TYR A 58 3.22 4.29 -5.62
N ALA A 59 4.12 3.50 -5.03
CA ALA A 59 3.99 2.98 -3.67
C ALA A 59 3.83 4.12 -2.64
N ALA A 60 4.68 5.14 -2.72
CA ALA A 60 4.58 6.34 -1.87
C ALA A 60 3.25 7.06 -2.06
N SER A 61 2.81 7.27 -3.31
CA SER A 61 1.52 7.91 -3.59
C SER A 61 0.34 7.13 -3.03
N LYS A 62 0.33 5.79 -3.19
CA LYS A 62 -0.76 4.93 -2.71
C LYS A 62 -0.78 4.78 -1.19
N ALA A 63 0.39 4.79 -0.53
CA ALA A 63 0.48 4.90 0.91
C ALA A 63 0.00 6.27 1.42
N GLY A 64 0.38 7.36 0.73
CA GLY A 64 -0.09 8.72 1.06
C GLY A 64 -1.62 8.86 0.98
N ILE A 65 -2.27 8.17 0.04
CA ILE A 65 -3.73 8.12 -0.07
C ILE A 65 -4.36 7.48 1.17
N ILE A 66 -3.73 6.48 1.80
CA ILE A 66 -4.25 5.88 3.06
C ILE A 66 -4.21 6.90 4.20
N GLY A 67 -3.11 7.64 4.33
CA GLY A 67 -3.01 8.74 5.30
C GLY A 67 -4.07 9.81 5.05
N LEU A 68 -4.21 10.25 3.79
CA LEU A 68 -5.23 11.22 3.37
C LEU A 68 -6.65 10.76 3.72
N THR A 69 -6.99 9.50 3.43
CA THR A 69 -8.30 8.90 3.75
C THR A 69 -8.59 9.00 5.25
N ARG A 70 -7.64 8.62 6.11
CA ARG A 70 -7.81 8.66 7.56
C ARG A 70 -7.92 10.09 8.09
N SER A 71 -7.17 11.04 7.52
CA SER A 71 -7.30 12.46 7.89
C SER A 71 -8.69 13.00 7.54
N ILE A 72 -9.16 12.79 6.31
CA ILE A 72 -10.50 13.22 5.89
C ILE A 72 -11.58 12.58 6.75
N ALA A 73 -11.47 11.27 7.02
CA ALA A 73 -12.39 10.54 7.89
C ALA A 73 -12.51 11.22 9.27
N LYS A 74 -11.38 11.56 9.91
CA LYS A 74 -11.34 12.23 11.21
C LYS A 74 -11.89 13.67 11.15
N GLU A 75 -11.53 14.43 10.13
CA GLU A 75 -11.93 15.83 9.97
C GLU A 75 -13.43 15.98 9.66
N ALA A 76 -13.99 15.04 8.89
CA ALA A 76 -15.32 15.16 8.32
C ALA A 76 -16.40 14.33 9.05
N ALA A 77 -16.02 13.39 9.93
CA ALA A 77 -16.94 12.48 10.62
C ALA A 77 -18.12 13.21 11.30
N ARG A 78 -17.83 14.29 12.04
CA ARG A 78 -18.87 15.06 12.76
C ARG A 78 -19.92 15.72 11.85
N TYR A 79 -19.72 15.69 10.54
CA TYR A 79 -20.60 16.26 9.53
C TYR A 79 -21.31 15.19 8.68
N GLY A 80 -21.34 13.93 9.14
CA GLY A 80 -22.02 12.84 8.42
C GLY A 80 -21.27 12.34 7.18
N VAL A 81 -19.97 12.61 7.09
CA VAL A 81 -19.13 12.21 5.95
C VAL A 81 -18.21 11.06 6.34
N THR A 82 -18.26 9.96 5.60
CA THR A 82 -17.28 8.87 5.70
C THR A 82 -16.27 8.92 4.57
N CYS A 83 -15.04 8.51 4.87
CA CYS A 83 -13.97 8.38 3.88
C CYS A 83 -13.23 7.07 4.09
N ASN A 84 -13.26 6.20 3.08
CA ASN A 84 -12.62 4.89 3.09
C ASN A 84 -11.74 4.73 1.84
N ALA A 85 -10.84 3.76 1.86
CA ALA A 85 -10.00 3.43 0.72
C ALA A 85 -10.15 1.96 0.31
N ILE A 86 -9.99 1.71 -0.98
CA ILE A 86 -9.88 0.35 -1.50
C ILE A 86 -8.55 0.13 -2.23
N CYS A 87 -8.01 -1.08 -2.09
CA CYS A 87 -6.87 -1.63 -2.79
C CYS A 87 -7.39 -2.68 -3.77
N PRO A 88 -7.75 -2.30 -5.01
CA PRO A 88 -8.28 -3.25 -5.96
C PRO A 88 -7.19 -4.11 -6.58
N SER A 89 -7.51 -5.38 -6.80
CA SER A 89 -6.78 -6.25 -7.73
C SER A 89 -7.73 -6.69 -8.83
N ALA A 90 -7.64 -5.99 -9.97
CA ALA A 90 -8.45 -6.25 -11.14
C ALA A 90 -7.60 -6.26 -12.40
N ASP A 91 -7.99 -7.09 -13.35
CA ASP A 91 -7.45 -7.20 -14.69
C ASP A 91 -8.04 -6.07 -15.55
N THR A 92 -7.18 -5.14 -15.92
CA THR A 92 -7.46 -3.99 -16.76
C THR A 92 -6.33 -3.85 -17.78
N ARG A 93 -6.47 -2.96 -18.76
CA ARG A 93 -5.37 -2.61 -19.69
C ARG A 93 -4.08 -2.21 -18.97
N MET A 94 -4.17 -1.71 -17.74
CA MET A 94 -3.02 -1.33 -16.90
C MET A 94 -2.31 -2.53 -16.25
N THR A 95 -3.04 -3.61 -15.96
CA THR A 95 -2.56 -4.74 -15.13
C THR A 95 -2.40 -6.05 -15.90
N VAL A 96 -2.86 -6.09 -17.16
CA VAL A 96 -2.74 -7.23 -18.08
C VAL A 96 -2.14 -6.75 -19.40
N ASN A 97 -0.81 -6.63 -19.40
CA ASN A 97 -0.02 -6.50 -20.63
C ASN A 97 1.03 -7.61 -20.67
N ASP A 98 1.64 -7.81 -21.84
CA ASP A 98 2.59 -8.91 -22.06
C ASP A 98 3.81 -8.82 -21.13
N ALA A 99 4.27 -7.60 -20.81
CA ALA A 99 5.36 -7.39 -19.87
C ALA A 99 5.01 -7.84 -18.45
N VAL A 100 3.76 -7.61 -17.99
CA VAL A 100 3.28 -8.06 -16.67
C VAL A 100 3.14 -9.58 -16.64
N LYS A 101 2.60 -10.20 -17.69
CA LYS A 101 2.50 -11.67 -17.79
C LYS A 101 3.87 -12.32 -17.79
N GLU A 102 4.80 -11.79 -18.58
CA GLU A 102 6.18 -12.25 -18.64
C GLU A 102 6.89 -12.11 -17.29
N ASN A 103 6.70 -10.97 -16.61
CA ASN A 103 7.27 -10.77 -15.28
C ASN A 103 6.75 -11.81 -14.27
N ARG A 104 5.44 -12.09 -14.27
CA ARG A 104 4.83 -13.12 -13.40
C ARG A 104 5.41 -14.50 -13.67
N ARG A 105 5.57 -14.88 -14.95
CA ARG A 105 6.19 -16.15 -15.35
C ARG A 105 7.63 -16.24 -14.85
N ARG A 106 8.46 -15.22 -15.09
CA ARG A 106 9.85 -15.18 -14.61
C ARG A 106 9.95 -15.30 -13.09
N ARG A 107 9.05 -14.66 -12.35
CA ARG A 107 9.01 -14.77 -10.88
C ARG A 107 8.66 -16.18 -10.42
N TYR A 108 7.77 -16.88 -11.12
CA TYR A 108 7.46 -18.27 -10.86
C TYR A 108 8.65 -19.20 -11.16
N GLU A 109 9.26 -19.04 -12.33
CA GLU A 109 10.45 -19.81 -12.74
C GLU A 109 11.65 -19.58 -11.79
N ALA A 110 11.78 -18.38 -11.22
CA ALA A 110 12.80 -18.03 -10.23
C ALA A 110 12.46 -18.48 -8.80
N GLY A 111 11.36 -19.20 -8.57
CA GLY A 111 10.93 -19.67 -7.25
C GLY A 111 10.41 -18.58 -6.31
N LEU A 112 10.18 -17.36 -6.81
CA LEU A 112 9.64 -16.23 -6.05
C LEU A 112 8.11 -16.29 -5.90
N LEU A 113 7.47 -17.23 -6.58
CA LEU A 113 6.04 -17.52 -6.47
C LEU A 113 5.85 -19.04 -6.36
N THR A 114 4.94 -19.47 -5.50
CA THR A 114 4.47 -20.86 -5.50
C THR A 114 3.61 -21.12 -6.73
N LYS A 115 3.44 -22.40 -7.10
CA LYS A 115 2.54 -22.80 -8.21
C LYS A 115 1.12 -22.24 -8.01
N ALA A 116 0.59 -22.37 -6.80
CA ALA A 116 -0.73 -21.84 -6.45
C ALA A 116 -0.81 -20.30 -6.51
N GLN A 117 0.28 -19.58 -6.21
CA GLN A 117 0.33 -18.13 -6.41
C GLN A 117 0.35 -17.76 -7.88
N TYR A 118 1.15 -18.45 -8.70
CA TYR A 118 1.23 -18.22 -10.13
C TYR A 118 -0.10 -18.51 -10.85
N GLU A 119 -0.71 -19.67 -10.60
CA GLU A 119 -2.00 -20.07 -11.20
C GLU A 119 -3.11 -19.08 -10.87
N ARG A 120 -3.13 -18.55 -9.63
CA ARG A 120 -4.08 -17.51 -9.22
C ARG A 120 -3.96 -16.25 -10.07
N THR A 121 -2.76 -15.91 -10.53
CA THR A 121 -2.56 -14.73 -11.40
C THR A 121 -3.11 -14.91 -12.82
N LEU A 122 -3.45 -16.13 -13.21
CA LEU A 122 -4.03 -16.47 -14.52
C LEU A 122 -5.57 -16.44 -14.50
N LEU A 123 -6.17 -16.42 -13.32
CA LEU A 123 -7.62 -16.40 -13.18
C LEU A 123 -8.17 -15.00 -13.50
N PRO A 124 -9.30 -14.87 -14.22
CA PRO A 124 -9.86 -13.57 -14.59
C PRO A 124 -10.30 -12.76 -13.38
N ARG A 125 -9.86 -11.51 -13.29
CA ARG A 125 -10.20 -10.56 -12.22
C ARG A 125 -10.88 -9.32 -12.78
N GLY A 126 -12.01 -9.47 -13.47
CA GLY A 126 -12.67 -8.33 -14.09
C GLY A 126 -12.98 -7.18 -13.11
N PRO A 127 -13.01 -5.92 -13.59
CA PRO A 127 -13.29 -4.75 -12.74
C PRO A 127 -14.66 -4.81 -12.04
N GLU A 128 -15.61 -5.60 -12.57
CA GLU A 128 -16.92 -5.86 -11.98
C GLU A 128 -16.87 -6.41 -10.56
N TYR A 129 -15.78 -7.08 -10.16
CA TYR A 129 -15.61 -7.56 -8.78
C TYR A 129 -15.34 -6.43 -7.78
N ILE A 130 -14.94 -5.25 -8.24
CA ILE A 130 -14.62 -4.10 -7.38
C ILE A 130 -15.88 -3.26 -7.10
N ALA A 131 -16.76 -3.13 -8.09
CA ALA A 131 -17.91 -2.24 -8.05
C ALA A 131 -18.86 -2.49 -6.86
N PRO A 132 -19.20 -3.74 -6.46
CA PRO A 132 -20.07 -3.97 -5.32
C PRO A 132 -19.55 -3.39 -4.01
N MET A 133 -18.23 -3.47 -3.77
CA MET A 133 -17.65 -2.90 -2.55
C MET A 133 -17.70 -1.37 -2.56
N VAL A 134 -17.46 -0.74 -3.72
CA VAL A 134 -17.60 0.72 -3.86
C VAL A 134 -19.03 1.14 -3.61
N ALA A 135 -20.00 0.44 -4.20
CA ALA A 135 -21.41 0.71 -4.00
C ALA A 135 -21.81 0.57 -2.53
N TYR A 136 -21.42 -0.53 -1.87
CA TYR A 136 -21.71 -0.77 -0.46
C TYR A 136 -21.19 0.35 0.44
N LEU A 137 -19.94 0.80 0.25
CA LEU A 137 -19.36 1.91 1.03
C LEU A 137 -20.06 3.25 0.81
N CYS A 138 -20.92 3.36 -0.21
CA CYS A 138 -21.72 4.54 -0.50
C CYS A 138 -23.16 4.45 0.02
N LEU A 139 -23.56 3.33 0.64
CA LEU A 139 -24.89 3.15 1.21
C LEU A 139 -24.99 3.72 2.65
N ASP A 140 -26.21 3.84 3.15
CA ASP A 140 -26.49 4.24 4.52
C ASP A 140 -26.09 3.14 5.51
N GLU A 141 -26.26 1.88 5.12
CA GLU A 141 -25.85 0.70 5.90
C GLU A 141 -24.34 0.62 6.16
N ALA A 142 -23.53 1.46 5.49
CA ALA A 142 -22.09 1.54 5.67
C ALA A 142 -21.64 2.81 6.44
N ASP A 143 -22.56 3.56 7.06
CA ASP A 143 -22.24 4.80 7.78
C ASP A 143 -21.27 4.63 8.95
N TYR A 144 -21.24 3.44 9.56
CA TYR A 144 -20.33 3.06 10.64
C TYR A 144 -18.90 2.76 10.14
N ILE A 145 -18.70 2.60 8.83
CA ILE A 145 -17.40 2.30 8.24
C ILE A 145 -16.71 3.61 7.88
N ASN A 146 -15.68 3.98 8.64
CA ASN A 146 -14.93 5.21 8.40
C ASN A 146 -13.42 5.05 8.65
N GLY A 147 -12.60 5.62 7.75
CA GLY A 147 -11.15 5.57 7.82
C GLY A 147 -10.54 4.19 7.55
N GLN A 148 -11.30 3.28 6.94
CA GLN A 148 -10.88 1.89 6.70
C GLN A 148 -10.23 1.70 5.32
N VAL A 149 -9.43 0.63 5.21
CA VAL A 149 -8.79 0.22 3.95
C VAL A 149 -9.15 -1.23 3.65
N PHE A 150 -9.68 -1.49 2.47
CA PHE A 150 -10.11 -2.82 2.03
C PHE A 150 -9.32 -3.28 0.81
N HIS A 151 -8.77 -4.49 0.83
CA HIS A 151 -8.40 -5.18 -0.41
C HIS A 151 -9.63 -5.82 -1.02
N VAL A 152 -9.77 -5.70 -2.34
CA VAL A 152 -10.89 -6.28 -3.08
C VAL A 152 -10.35 -6.98 -4.32
N GLU A 153 -10.59 -8.28 -4.41
CA GLU A 153 -10.17 -9.12 -5.53
C GLU A 153 -11.12 -10.29 -5.70
N ARG A 154 -11.84 -10.36 -6.83
CA ARG A 154 -12.79 -11.45 -7.12
C ARG A 154 -13.80 -11.63 -5.97
N GLY A 155 -13.86 -12.83 -5.39
CA GLY A 155 -14.67 -13.17 -4.21
C GLY A 155 -13.93 -13.02 -2.88
N SER A 156 -12.84 -12.26 -2.83
CA SER A 156 -12.05 -12.04 -1.61
C SER A 156 -12.02 -10.57 -1.25
N ILE A 157 -12.49 -10.27 -0.04
CA ILE A 157 -12.44 -8.95 0.58
C ILE A 157 -11.76 -9.11 1.94
N HIS A 158 -10.75 -8.29 2.23
CA HIS A 158 -10.12 -8.25 3.55
C HIS A 158 -9.75 -6.82 3.92
N THR A 159 -9.65 -6.56 5.23
CA THR A 159 -9.19 -5.27 5.75
C THR A 159 -7.71 -5.30 6.05
N TYR A 160 -7.11 -4.11 6.12
CA TYR A 160 -5.79 -3.94 6.69
C TYR A 160 -5.90 -3.26 8.05
N TYR A 161 -5.07 -3.70 8.98
CA TYR A 161 -4.95 -3.08 10.29
C TYR A 161 -3.82 -2.04 10.26
N PHE A 162 -4.15 -0.75 10.43
CA PHE A 162 -3.20 0.37 10.30
C PHE A 162 -3.31 1.36 11.45
N GLY A 163 -2.14 1.84 11.90
CA GLY A 163 -2.00 2.99 12.81
C GLY A 163 -2.22 2.65 14.28
N GLU A 164 -2.00 1.40 14.66
CA GLU A 164 -2.20 0.88 16.01
C GLU A 164 -0.84 0.52 16.61
N GLU A 165 -0.67 0.84 17.88
CA GLU A 165 0.54 0.56 18.62
C GLU A 165 0.63 -0.95 18.87
N PHE A 166 1.72 -1.59 18.46
CA PHE A 166 1.85 -3.05 18.53
C PHE A 166 2.76 -3.51 19.67
N LYS A 167 3.97 -2.95 19.73
CA LYS A 167 4.97 -3.26 20.76
C LYS A 167 5.64 -1.97 21.19
N TRP A 168 5.85 -1.82 22.50
CA TRP A 168 6.45 -0.63 23.09
C TRP A 168 7.57 -1.01 24.06
N LEU A 169 8.54 -0.09 24.18
CA LEU A 169 9.52 -0.05 25.25
C LEU A 169 9.29 1.24 26.04
N HIS A 170 9.29 1.14 27.36
CA HIS A 170 9.24 2.29 28.23
C HIS A 170 10.53 2.33 29.04
N LYS A 171 11.18 3.50 29.07
CA LYS A 171 12.30 3.75 29.97
C LYS A 171 11.73 4.48 31.19
N GLY A 172 11.93 3.89 32.37
CA GLY A 172 11.44 4.49 33.63
C GLY A 172 11.93 5.93 33.79
N ASP A 173 11.15 6.72 34.54
CA ASP A 173 11.39 8.15 34.81
C ASP A 173 11.53 9.02 33.55
N ASP A 174 10.89 8.63 32.44
CA ASP A 174 11.01 9.28 31.13
C ASP A 174 12.47 9.44 30.65
N GLY A 175 13.34 8.51 31.06
CA GLY A 175 14.75 8.55 30.74
C GLY A 175 15.05 8.35 29.25
N MET A 176 16.20 8.86 28.80
CA MET A 176 16.65 8.72 27.41
C MET A 176 17.28 7.33 27.18
N PHE A 177 16.81 6.58 26.18
CA PHE A 177 17.50 5.36 25.73
C PHE A 177 18.89 5.69 25.18
N THR A 178 19.91 4.96 25.63
CA THR A 178 21.22 4.97 24.98
C THR A 178 21.21 4.04 23.77
N VAL A 179 22.20 4.18 22.88
CA VAL A 179 22.37 3.25 21.76
C VAL A 179 22.62 1.83 22.25
N ASP A 180 23.39 1.66 23.32
CA ASP A 180 23.68 0.35 23.91
C ASP A 180 22.42 -0.32 24.48
N ASP A 181 21.56 0.45 25.17
CA ASP A 181 20.26 -0.06 25.65
C ASP A 181 19.44 -0.63 24.50
N LEU A 182 19.40 0.06 23.35
CA LEU A 182 18.63 -0.36 22.20
C LEU A 182 19.24 -1.59 21.52
N ILE A 183 20.57 -1.65 21.39
CA ILE A 183 21.27 -2.82 20.85
C ILE A 183 20.94 -4.08 21.67
N GLU A 184 20.91 -3.94 23.00
CA GLU A 184 20.61 -5.06 23.91
C GLU A 184 19.12 -5.45 23.89
N THR A 185 18.21 -4.47 23.97
CA THR A 185 16.80 -4.75 24.25
C THR A 185 15.96 -4.99 23.00
N VAL A 186 16.19 -4.27 21.90
CA VAL A 186 15.33 -4.30 20.70
C VAL A 186 15.21 -5.70 20.09
N PRO A 187 16.29 -6.50 19.94
CA PRO A 187 16.19 -7.84 19.34
C PRO A 187 15.27 -8.79 20.13
N GLY A 188 15.32 -8.74 21.47
CA GLY A 188 14.53 -9.60 22.36
C GLY A 188 13.10 -9.12 22.62
N THR A 189 12.78 -7.86 22.25
CA THR A 189 11.49 -7.22 22.58
C THR A 189 10.73 -6.77 21.33
N LEU A 190 11.02 -5.57 20.82
CA LEU A 190 10.34 -4.94 19.69
C LEU A 190 10.43 -5.80 18.44
N MET A 191 11.60 -6.38 18.16
CA MET A 191 11.84 -7.18 16.96
C MET A 191 11.63 -8.69 17.17
N ASN A 192 11.39 -9.13 18.40
CA ASN A 192 11.17 -10.55 18.67
C ASN A 192 9.93 -11.06 17.95
N GLY A 193 10.07 -12.11 17.13
CA GLY A 193 8.99 -12.66 16.32
C GLY A 193 8.49 -11.75 15.18
N ILE A 194 9.14 -10.60 14.94
CA ILE A 194 8.82 -9.75 13.79
C ILE A 194 9.55 -10.28 12.56
N VAL A 195 8.80 -10.65 11.54
CA VAL A 195 9.37 -11.05 10.25
C VAL A 195 9.77 -9.80 9.46
N PRO A 196 11.05 -9.65 9.05
CA PRO A 196 11.47 -8.54 8.21
C PRO A 196 10.71 -8.52 6.89
N VAL A 197 10.29 -7.32 6.45
CA VAL A 197 9.58 -7.13 5.16
C VAL A 197 10.41 -7.64 3.98
N VAL A 198 11.74 -7.49 4.07
CA VAL A 198 12.71 -8.08 3.16
C VAL A 198 13.63 -8.99 3.99
N PRO A 199 13.76 -10.29 3.66
CA PRO A 199 14.69 -11.16 4.36
C PRO A 199 16.11 -10.60 4.36
N PRO A 200 16.89 -10.76 5.45
CA PRO A 200 18.26 -10.29 5.49
C PRO A 200 19.08 -10.97 4.39
N VAL A 201 19.76 -10.17 3.59
CA VAL A 201 20.69 -10.66 2.56
C VAL A 201 22.06 -10.77 3.21
N LYS A 202 22.75 -11.92 3.07
CA LYS A 202 24.16 -11.98 3.46
C LYS A 202 24.95 -11.04 2.55
N MET A 203 25.71 -10.11 3.12
CA MET A 203 26.46 -9.11 2.33
C MET A 203 27.38 -9.75 1.29
N SER A 204 27.97 -10.91 1.59
CA SER A 204 28.78 -11.69 0.64
C SER A 204 28.00 -12.22 -0.57
N GLU A 205 26.69 -12.46 -0.44
CA GLU A 205 25.80 -12.88 -1.54
C GLU A 205 25.34 -11.67 -2.35
N ALA A 206 25.10 -10.53 -1.69
CA ALA A 206 24.74 -9.27 -2.34
C ALA A 206 25.84 -8.74 -3.27
N VAL A 207 27.10 -8.81 -2.84
CA VAL A 207 28.27 -8.40 -3.65
C VAL A 207 28.41 -9.28 -4.90
N LYS A 208 28.35 -10.61 -4.74
CA LYS A 208 28.42 -11.57 -5.86
C LYS A 208 27.32 -11.36 -6.89
N ALA A 209 26.09 -11.06 -6.43
CA ALA A 209 24.97 -10.77 -7.33
C ALA A 209 25.15 -9.44 -8.09
N GLY A 210 25.84 -8.47 -7.50
CA GLY A 210 26.21 -7.20 -8.15
C GLY A 210 27.29 -7.38 -9.22
N GLU A 211 28.31 -8.19 -8.96
CA GLU A 211 29.40 -8.49 -9.88
C GLU A 211 28.92 -9.28 -11.10
N ALA A 212 28.12 -10.32 -10.89
CA ALA A 212 27.56 -11.14 -11.98
C ALA A 212 26.63 -10.37 -12.94
N LYS A 213 26.04 -9.24 -12.48
CA LYS A 213 25.24 -8.35 -13.33
C LYS A 213 26.10 -7.39 -14.16
N LYS A 214 27.29 -7.00 -13.65
CA LYS A 214 28.23 -6.18 -14.42
C LYS A 214 28.87 -6.98 -15.54
N GLU A 215 29.23 -8.24 -15.31
CA GLU A 215 29.78 -9.13 -16.34
C GLU A 215 28.80 -9.45 -17.47
N LYS A 216 27.49 -9.45 -17.20
CA LYS A 216 26.45 -9.66 -18.23
C LYS A 216 26.07 -8.39 -19.00
N ALA A 217 26.57 -7.23 -18.58
CA ALA A 217 26.26 -5.92 -19.16
C ALA A 217 27.45 -5.30 -19.93
N GLY A 218 28.61 -5.95 -19.92
CA GLY A 218 29.75 -5.67 -20.80
C GLY A 218 29.78 -6.67 -21.96
#